data_AF-A0A8T4VTH8-F1
#
_entry.id   AF-A0A8T4VTH8-F1
#
_cell.length_a   1.000
_cell.length_b   1.000
_cell.length_c   1.000
_cell.angle_alpha   90.00
_cell.angle_beta   90.00
_cell.angle_gamma   90.00
#
_symmetry.space_group_name_H-M   'P 1'
#
loop_
_entity.id
_entity.type
_entity.pdbx_description
1 polymer ?
#
loop_
_entity_poly.entity_id
_entity_poly.type
_entity_poly.pdbx_seq_one_letter_code
_entity_poly.pdbx_strand_id
1 'polypeptide(L)'
;SSQMDTPMLLQADSDGDGRYHYTGLPAGPYTLRIRYKSYLHEQQIDVPAGTVQVTFPAAYTLDIACRNRRGLPQPCSISITRQGRPVETGRLPPGRYHVTASDNGDVIGERDIYVTGDTAIIMVTSRQPLYPLAGTLAVILAAGIALYFMRRRLTLQRVLLVAAMALLLMSPLHAWWQLDGSQGNTDVASHVYLLPAGMVTVGTAPGYTGGSVADLPGLFYTMGTAVAGLVIFAAGLLAAYWLYRRTWLPPLALGVAVAAVVAFTMGMSLASEVLTGDLWGTGTVAISLPGLDGDGSLNASWNPALGFWLAVLGTASLVMAFHGHITAMLGWLRRRIPTF
;
A
#
# COMPACT_ATOMS: atom_id res chain seq x y z
N SER A 1 49.18 -8.31 -44.53
CA SER A 1 47.93 -8.16 -45.29
C SER A 1 46.91 -7.53 -44.37
N SER A 2 46.78 -6.20 -44.40
CA SER A 2 45.98 -5.39 -43.47
C SER A 2 44.88 -4.66 -44.25
N GLN A 3 43.86 -5.40 -44.68
CA GLN A 3 42.68 -4.82 -45.29
C GLN A 3 41.45 -5.46 -44.69
N MET A 4 41.01 -4.93 -43.55
CA MET A 4 39.61 -4.93 -43.09
C MET A 4 39.51 -4.01 -41.87
N ASP A 5 39.72 -2.70 -42.06
CA ASP A 5 39.63 -1.70 -40.99
C ASP A 5 38.39 -0.79 -41.11
N THR A 6 37.56 -0.96 -42.14
CA THR A 6 36.36 -0.13 -42.30
C THR A 6 35.12 -0.91 -41.85
N PRO A 7 34.45 -0.51 -40.76
CA PRO A 7 33.19 -1.13 -40.35
C PRO A 7 32.15 -0.90 -41.45
N MET A 8 31.68 -2.00 -42.06
CA MET A 8 30.59 -1.95 -43.02
C MET A 8 29.26 -2.02 -42.26
N LEU A 9 28.47 -0.94 -42.34
CA LEU A 9 27.11 -0.94 -41.80
C LEU A 9 26.21 -1.73 -42.77
N LEU A 10 25.82 -2.94 -42.36
CA LEU A 10 24.83 -3.75 -43.07
C LEU A 10 23.46 -3.55 -42.41
N GLN A 11 22.43 -3.34 -43.23
CA GLN A 11 21.04 -3.37 -42.77
C GLN A 11 20.45 -4.73 -43.08
N ALA A 12 19.70 -5.26 -42.12
CA ALA A 12 18.98 -6.51 -42.30
C ALA A 12 17.59 -6.24 -42.89
N ASP A 13 17.16 -7.08 -43.81
CA ASP A 13 15.75 -7.16 -44.18
C ASP A 13 15.03 -8.00 -43.12
N SER A 14 14.07 -7.38 -42.41
CA SER A 14 13.27 -8.06 -41.38
C SER A 14 12.06 -8.74 -42.01
N ASP A 15 12.01 -10.06 -41.91
CA ASP A 15 10.90 -10.89 -42.43
C ASP A 15 9.76 -11.10 -41.41
N GLY A 16 9.86 -10.49 -40.22
CA GLY A 16 8.94 -10.73 -39.11
C GLY A 16 9.34 -11.96 -38.26
N ASP A 17 8.67 -12.16 -37.12
CA ASP A 17 8.89 -13.28 -36.19
C ASP A 17 10.34 -13.48 -35.72
N GLY A 18 11.12 -12.40 -35.63
CA GLY A 18 12.53 -12.45 -35.20
C GLY A 18 13.49 -13.02 -36.24
N ARG A 19 13.09 -13.10 -37.52
CA ARG A 19 13.97 -13.49 -38.63
C ARG A 19 14.56 -12.27 -39.33
N TYR A 20 15.87 -12.32 -39.53
CA TYR A 20 16.65 -11.26 -40.17
C TYR A 20 17.47 -11.85 -41.31
N HIS A 21 17.36 -11.26 -42.49
CA HIS A 21 18.11 -11.66 -43.68
C HIS A 21 19.19 -10.62 -44.00
N TYR A 22 20.42 -11.10 -44.16
CA TYR A 22 21.58 -10.28 -44.50
C TYR A 22 22.12 -10.71 -45.86
N THR A 23 22.27 -9.77 -46.78
CA THR A 23 22.82 -10.00 -48.13
C THR A 23 24.13 -9.21 -48.33
N GLY A 24 24.92 -9.59 -49.33
CA GLY A 24 26.16 -8.87 -49.67
C GLY A 24 27.36 -9.12 -48.76
N LEU A 25 27.33 -10.18 -47.94
CA LEU A 25 28.46 -10.62 -47.13
C LEU A 25 29.47 -11.41 -47.97
N PRO A 26 30.77 -11.05 -47.97
CA PRO A 26 31.82 -11.88 -48.56
C PRO A 26 31.85 -13.29 -47.96
N ALA A 27 32.32 -14.28 -48.72
CA ALA A 27 32.48 -15.63 -48.20
C ALA A 27 33.67 -15.71 -47.24
N GLY A 28 33.49 -16.36 -46.09
CA GLY A 28 34.53 -16.52 -45.08
C GLY A 28 33.98 -16.76 -43.67
N PRO A 29 34.88 -16.92 -42.67
CA PRO A 29 34.50 -17.06 -41.27
C PRO A 29 34.16 -15.70 -40.65
N TYR A 30 33.03 -15.64 -39.95
CA TYR A 30 32.55 -14.45 -39.25
C TYR A 30 32.24 -14.77 -37.78
N THR A 31 32.45 -13.78 -36.93
CA THR A 31 31.94 -13.80 -35.55
C THR A 31 30.63 -13.02 -35.49
N LEU A 32 29.51 -13.73 -35.37
CA LEU A 32 28.20 -13.15 -35.12
C LEU A 32 28.15 -12.64 -33.68
N ARG A 33 27.98 -11.32 -33.50
CA ARG A 33 27.84 -10.66 -32.20
C ARG A 33 26.44 -10.10 -32.04
N ILE A 34 25.68 -10.63 -31.09
CA ILE A 34 24.33 -10.16 -30.78
C ILE A 34 24.33 -9.59 -29.37
N ARG A 35 23.96 -8.31 -29.25
CA ARG A 35 23.89 -7.61 -27.97
C ARG A 35 22.45 -7.25 -27.63
N TYR A 36 21.99 -7.63 -26.44
CA TYR A 36 20.74 -7.12 -25.86
C TYR A 36 21.02 -6.66 -24.44
N LYS A 37 20.83 -5.36 -24.18
CA LYS A 37 21.23 -4.70 -22.93
C LYS A 37 22.68 -5.05 -22.56
N SER A 38 22.89 -5.74 -21.43
CA SER A 38 24.20 -6.16 -20.91
C SER A 38 24.66 -7.53 -21.43
N TYR A 39 23.82 -8.29 -22.13
CA TYR A 39 24.17 -9.61 -22.66
C TYR A 39 24.79 -9.48 -24.04
N LEU A 40 25.94 -10.12 -24.21
CA LEU A 40 26.62 -10.30 -25.49
C LEU A 40 26.69 -11.80 -25.78
N HIS A 41 26.15 -12.20 -26.92
CA HIS A 41 26.30 -13.54 -27.45
C HIS A 41 27.23 -13.49 -28.67
N GLU A 42 28.25 -14.34 -28.67
CA GLU A 42 29.19 -14.48 -29.79
C GLU A 42 29.15 -15.91 -30.31
N GLN A 43 29.00 -16.08 -31.62
CA GLN A 43 29.04 -17.38 -32.28
C GLN A 43 29.84 -17.28 -33.58
N GLN A 44 30.69 -18.27 -33.86
CA GLN A 44 31.35 -18.37 -35.17
C GLN A 44 30.38 -18.92 -36.20
N ILE A 45 30.29 -18.28 -37.36
CA ILE A 45 29.50 -18.70 -38.51
C ILE A 45 30.37 -18.63 -39.77
N ASP A 46 30.15 -19.54 -40.71
CA ASP A 46 30.80 -19.50 -42.01
C ASP A 46 29.80 -18.99 -43.06
N VAL A 47 30.14 -17.91 -43.74
CA VAL A 47 29.34 -17.36 -44.85
C VAL A 47 29.88 -17.92 -46.17
N PRO A 48 29.03 -18.42 -47.08
CA PRO A 48 27.56 -18.47 -47.01
C PRO A 48 27.06 -19.53 -46.03
N ALA A 49 26.22 -19.09 -45.08
CA ALA A 49 25.44 -19.95 -44.21
C ALA A 49 24.01 -20.05 -44.75
N GLY A 50 23.32 -21.15 -44.45
CA GLY A 50 21.86 -21.21 -44.55
C GLY A 50 21.21 -20.40 -43.41
N THR A 51 20.20 -20.97 -42.76
CA THR A 51 19.59 -20.34 -41.58
C THR A 51 20.41 -20.64 -40.32
N VAL A 52 20.94 -19.60 -39.67
CA VAL A 52 21.57 -19.72 -38.35
C VAL A 52 20.53 -19.49 -37.28
N GLN A 53 20.25 -20.51 -36.47
CA GLN A 53 19.36 -20.40 -35.32
C GLN A 53 20.15 -19.89 -34.11
N VAL A 54 19.80 -18.71 -33.62
CA VAL A 54 20.41 -18.13 -32.42
C VAL A 54 19.41 -18.19 -31.27
N THR A 55 19.75 -18.92 -30.22
CA THR A 55 18.99 -18.90 -28.97
C THR A 55 19.62 -17.88 -28.02
N PHE A 56 18.87 -16.85 -27.66
CA PHE A 56 19.40 -15.82 -26.77
C PHE A 56 19.45 -16.34 -25.31
N PRO A 57 20.63 -16.40 -24.66
CA PRO A 57 20.79 -17.06 -23.37
C PRO A 57 20.40 -16.18 -22.17
N ALA A 58 19.87 -14.97 -22.38
CA ALA A 58 19.52 -14.10 -21.28
C ALA A 58 18.48 -14.77 -20.39
N ALA A 59 18.83 -14.94 -19.12
CA ALA A 59 17.98 -15.55 -18.12
C ALA A 59 18.10 -14.70 -16.86
N TYR A 60 16.97 -14.24 -16.37
CA TYR A 60 16.86 -13.27 -15.28
C TYR A 60 16.23 -13.90 -14.05
N THR A 61 16.61 -13.42 -12.88
CA THR A 61 15.95 -13.83 -11.63
C THR A 61 14.67 -13.02 -11.41
N LEU A 62 13.62 -13.71 -10.98
CA LEU A 62 12.37 -13.10 -10.56
C LEU A 62 12.15 -13.38 -9.08
N ASP A 63 12.32 -12.34 -8.26
CA ASP A 63 12.05 -12.42 -6.82
C ASP A 63 10.65 -11.88 -6.53
N ILE A 64 9.82 -12.66 -5.82
CA ILE A 64 8.40 -12.35 -5.59
C ILE A 64 8.14 -12.38 -4.09
N ALA A 65 7.87 -11.22 -3.52
CA ALA A 65 7.47 -11.08 -2.13
C ALA A 65 5.95 -10.91 -2.03
N CYS A 66 5.28 -11.84 -1.34
CA CYS A 66 3.85 -11.72 -1.05
C CYS A 66 3.56 -10.83 0.14
N ARG A 67 2.56 -9.96 -0.02
CA ARG A 67 2.03 -9.07 1.01
C ARG A 67 0.51 -9.22 1.13
N ASN A 68 -0.02 -9.07 2.34
CA ASN A 68 -1.47 -9.03 2.55
C ASN A 68 -2.07 -7.65 2.17
N ARG A 69 -3.40 -7.48 2.29
CA ARG A 69 -4.11 -6.22 2.02
C ARG A 69 -3.65 -5.00 2.84
N ARG A 70 -2.75 -5.17 3.81
CA ARG A 70 -2.11 -4.09 4.58
C ARG A 70 -0.62 -3.92 4.32
N GLY A 71 -0.08 -4.60 3.31
CA GLY A 71 1.34 -4.49 2.95
C GLY A 71 2.28 -5.26 3.88
N LEU A 72 1.77 -6.09 4.79
CA LEU A 72 2.59 -6.92 5.68
C LEU A 72 3.07 -8.20 4.96
N PRO A 73 4.29 -8.68 5.24
CA PRO A 73 4.79 -9.95 4.73
C PRO A 73 3.86 -11.10 5.07
N GLN A 74 3.65 -12.01 4.12
CA GLN A 74 2.97 -13.28 4.35
C GLN A 74 3.57 -14.39 3.49
N PRO A 75 3.51 -15.66 3.95
CA PRO A 75 3.88 -16.79 3.12
C PRO A 75 2.87 -16.97 1.97
N CYS A 76 3.36 -17.43 0.82
CA CYS A 76 2.55 -17.85 -0.32
C CYS A 76 3.34 -18.84 -1.17
N SER A 77 2.63 -19.69 -1.92
CA SER A 77 3.21 -20.52 -2.97
C SER A 77 3.06 -19.79 -4.30
N ILE A 78 4.15 -19.72 -5.07
CA ILE A 78 4.18 -19.02 -6.36
C ILE A 78 4.24 -20.05 -7.48
N SER A 79 3.34 -19.92 -8.46
CA SER A 79 3.43 -20.64 -9.72
C SER A 79 3.58 -19.64 -10.87
N ILE A 80 4.56 -19.88 -11.73
CA ILE A 80 4.86 -19.05 -12.89
C ILE A 80 4.53 -19.86 -14.14
N THR A 81 3.74 -19.27 -15.04
CA THR A 81 3.43 -19.87 -16.32
C THR A 81 3.79 -18.93 -17.48
N ARG A 82 4.18 -19.52 -18.60
CA ARG A 82 4.41 -18.82 -19.87
C ARG A 82 3.57 -19.50 -20.93
N GLN A 83 2.66 -18.75 -21.56
CA GLN A 83 1.71 -19.29 -22.54
C GLN A 83 0.94 -20.51 -22.01
N GLY A 84 0.53 -20.48 -20.74
CA GLY A 84 -0.20 -21.56 -20.07
C GLY A 84 0.63 -22.78 -19.67
N ARG A 85 1.95 -22.79 -19.92
CA ARG A 85 2.84 -23.88 -19.49
C ARG A 85 3.61 -23.48 -18.23
N PRO A 86 3.74 -24.36 -17.22
CA PRO A 86 4.51 -24.06 -16.02
C PRO A 86 6.00 -23.90 -16.36
N VAL A 87 6.65 -22.96 -15.68
CA VAL A 87 8.09 -22.72 -15.78
C VAL A 87 8.72 -23.09 -14.44
N GLU A 88 9.49 -24.18 -14.42
CA GLU A 88 10.11 -24.70 -13.19
C GLU A 88 11.49 -24.09 -12.91
N THR A 89 12.03 -23.28 -13.81
CA THR A 89 13.37 -22.72 -13.71
C THR A 89 13.39 -21.40 -12.92
N GLY A 90 14.25 -21.30 -11.89
CA GLY A 90 14.47 -20.06 -11.13
C GLY A 90 15.09 -18.90 -11.94
N ARG A 91 15.44 -19.16 -13.21
CA ARG A 91 15.84 -18.13 -14.17
C ARG A 91 14.90 -18.14 -15.37
N LEU A 92 14.41 -16.96 -15.71
CA LEU A 92 13.39 -16.76 -16.73
C LEU A 92 13.98 -15.95 -17.90
N PRO A 93 13.84 -16.42 -19.16
CA PRO A 93 14.19 -15.58 -20.30
C PRO A 93 13.27 -14.36 -20.40
N PRO A 94 13.71 -13.27 -21.07
CA PRO A 94 12.85 -12.11 -21.23
C PRO A 94 11.53 -12.44 -21.94
N GLY A 95 10.43 -11.87 -21.45
CA GLY A 95 9.10 -12.15 -21.96
C GLY A 95 7.98 -11.87 -20.95
N ARG A 96 6.73 -12.10 -21.40
CA ARG A 96 5.53 -12.02 -20.57
C ARG A 96 5.30 -13.34 -19.84
N TYR A 97 5.03 -13.25 -18.54
CA TYR A 97 4.73 -14.37 -17.66
C TYR A 97 3.46 -14.10 -16.88
N HIS A 98 2.68 -15.14 -16.64
CA HIS A 98 1.54 -15.10 -15.74
C HIS A 98 1.95 -15.70 -14.41
N VAL A 99 1.85 -14.91 -13.35
CA VAL A 99 2.26 -15.28 -11.99
C VAL A 99 1.03 -15.41 -11.13
N THR A 100 0.89 -16.57 -10.49
CA THR A 100 -0.21 -16.86 -9.57
C THR A 100 0.38 -17.14 -8.19
N ALA A 101 -0.12 -16.43 -7.18
CA ALA A 101 0.14 -16.70 -5.77
C ALA A 101 -1.03 -17.48 -5.18
N SER A 102 -0.70 -18.57 -4.48
CA SER A 102 -1.67 -19.43 -3.81
C SER A 102 -1.33 -19.62 -2.34
N ASP A 103 -2.35 -19.87 -1.53
CA ASP A 103 -2.23 -20.22 -0.11
C ASP A 103 -3.22 -21.34 0.20
N ASN A 104 -2.71 -22.49 0.66
CA ASN A 104 -3.48 -23.72 0.85
C ASN A 104 -4.33 -24.17 -0.36
N GLY A 105 -3.86 -23.86 -1.59
CA GLY A 105 -4.55 -24.22 -2.83
C GLY A 105 -5.49 -23.14 -3.37
N ASP A 106 -5.81 -22.11 -2.59
CA ASP A 106 -6.64 -20.99 -3.03
C ASP A 106 -5.77 -19.92 -3.71
N VAL A 107 -6.21 -19.41 -4.86
CA VAL A 107 -5.55 -18.29 -5.54
C VAL A 107 -5.82 -17.01 -4.77
N ILE A 108 -4.75 -16.43 -4.21
CA ILE A 108 -4.81 -15.20 -3.41
C ILE A 108 -4.25 -13.98 -4.15
N GLY A 109 -3.67 -14.17 -5.33
CA GLY A 109 -3.25 -13.11 -6.23
C GLY A 109 -2.82 -13.68 -7.58
N GLU A 110 -3.05 -12.93 -8.65
CA GLU A 110 -2.61 -13.26 -10.00
C GLU A 110 -2.35 -11.99 -10.79
N ARG A 111 -1.27 -11.99 -11.59
CA ARG A 111 -1.00 -10.90 -12.55
C ARG A 111 -0.05 -11.33 -13.65
N ASP A 112 -0.11 -10.61 -14.74
CA ASP A 112 0.91 -10.66 -15.78
C ASP A 112 2.09 -9.75 -15.44
N ILE A 113 3.29 -10.22 -15.75
CA ILE A 113 4.53 -9.45 -15.60
C ILE A 113 5.35 -9.55 -16.88
N TYR A 114 6.11 -8.49 -17.16
CA TYR A 114 7.06 -8.48 -18.25
C TYR A 114 8.49 -8.48 -17.70
N VAL A 115 9.19 -9.61 -17.85
CA VAL A 115 10.57 -9.79 -17.39
C VAL A 115 11.50 -9.30 -18.50
N THR A 116 12.31 -8.30 -18.23
CA THR A 116 13.33 -7.78 -19.18
C THR A 116 14.72 -7.67 -18.55
N GLY A 117 14.85 -8.12 -17.32
CA GLY A 117 15.95 -7.87 -16.39
C GLY A 117 15.71 -8.68 -15.12
N ASP A 118 16.70 -8.68 -14.22
CA ASP A 118 16.48 -9.16 -12.86
C ASP A 118 15.43 -8.26 -12.20
N THR A 119 14.32 -8.84 -11.76
CA THR A 119 13.17 -8.10 -11.28
C THR A 119 12.77 -8.60 -9.90
N ALA A 120 12.68 -7.70 -8.93
CA ALA A 120 12.03 -7.95 -7.65
C ALA A 120 10.64 -7.30 -7.68
N ILE A 121 9.60 -8.08 -7.36
CA ILE A 121 8.23 -7.59 -7.37
C ILE A 121 7.54 -7.88 -6.04
N ILE A 122 6.69 -6.94 -5.62
CA ILE A 122 5.79 -7.12 -4.48
C ILE A 122 4.42 -7.51 -5.03
N MET A 123 3.85 -8.61 -4.55
CA MET A 123 2.51 -9.07 -4.89
C MET A 123 1.59 -8.87 -3.69
N VAL A 124 0.69 -7.87 -3.78
CA VAL A 124 -0.36 -7.66 -2.79
C VAL A 124 -1.51 -8.61 -3.08
N THR A 125 -1.97 -9.30 -2.06
CA THR A 125 -2.97 -10.38 -2.15
C THR A 125 -4.31 -9.98 -1.56
N SER A 126 -5.33 -10.81 -1.76
CA SER A 126 -6.69 -10.59 -1.23
C SER A 126 -6.83 -10.87 0.28
N ARG A 127 -5.84 -11.50 0.93
CA ARG A 127 -5.85 -11.86 2.36
C ARG A 127 -5.93 -10.63 3.26
N GLN A 128 -6.86 -10.63 4.21
CA GLN A 128 -6.92 -9.63 5.28
C GLN A 128 -6.14 -10.10 6.52
N PRO A 129 -5.38 -9.22 7.19
CA PRO A 129 -4.75 -9.56 8.47
C PRO A 129 -5.78 -9.66 9.59
N LEU A 130 -5.51 -10.53 10.57
CA LEU A 130 -6.41 -10.75 11.72
C LEU A 130 -6.28 -9.66 12.81
N TYR A 131 -5.14 -9.00 12.91
CA TYR A 131 -4.86 -8.08 14.03
C TYR A 131 -5.81 -6.88 14.16
N PRO A 132 -6.34 -6.26 13.08
CA PRO A 132 -7.30 -5.15 13.24
C PRO A 132 -8.59 -5.63 13.90
N LEU A 133 -9.09 -6.80 13.49
CA LEU A 133 -10.30 -7.40 14.05
C LEU A 133 -10.08 -7.89 15.49
N ALA A 134 -8.96 -8.58 15.74
CA ALA A 134 -8.63 -9.01 17.10
C ALA A 134 -8.42 -7.81 18.05
N GLY A 135 -7.77 -6.74 17.57
CA GLY A 135 -7.53 -5.52 18.31
C GLY A 135 -8.82 -4.76 18.64
N THR A 136 -9.74 -4.62 17.68
CA THR A 136 -11.04 -3.97 17.95
C THR A 136 -11.84 -4.76 18.97
N LEU A 137 -11.93 -6.08 18.83
CA LEU A 137 -12.62 -6.94 19.80
C LEU A 137 -12.01 -6.81 21.20
N ALA A 138 -10.69 -6.79 21.31
CA ALA A 138 -9.99 -6.59 22.58
C ALA A 138 -10.34 -5.24 23.23
N VAL A 139 -10.38 -4.16 22.44
CA VAL A 139 -10.75 -2.83 22.93
C VAL A 139 -12.23 -2.77 23.37
N ILE A 140 -13.15 -3.36 22.61
CA ILE A 140 -14.58 -3.46 23.00
C ILE A 140 -14.71 -4.21 24.33
N LEU A 141 -14.05 -5.35 24.44
CA LEU A 141 -14.09 -6.18 25.64
C LEU A 141 -13.53 -5.42 26.85
N ALA A 142 -12.39 -4.75 26.70
CA ALA A 142 -11.80 -3.93 27.76
C ALA A 142 -12.71 -2.78 28.19
N ALA A 143 -13.36 -2.09 27.24
CA ALA A 143 -14.32 -1.04 27.53
C ALA A 143 -15.56 -1.60 28.26
N GLY A 144 -16.09 -2.75 27.82
CA GLY A 144 -17.22 -3.43 28.47
C GLY A 144 -16.91 -3.87 29.89
N ILE A 145 -15.72 -4.44 30.13
CA ILE A 145 -15.23 -4.81 31.46
C ILE A 145 -15.12 -3.56 32.35
N ALA A 146 -14.53 -2.48 31.84
CA ALA A 146 -14.42 -1.22 32.57
C ALA A 146 -15.80 -0.70 32.98
N LEU A 147 -16.77 -0.65 32.06
CA LEU A 147 -18.13 -0.22 32.35
C LEU A 147 -18.84 -1.15 33.35
N TYR A 148 -18.62 -2.47 33.27
CA TYR A 148 -19.19 -3.45 34.20
C TYR A 148 -18.70 -3.23 35.64
N PHE A 149 -17.39 -3.07 35.85
CA PHE A 149 -16.84 -2.76 37.17
C PHE A 149 -17.35 -1.42 37.71
N MET A 150 -17.64 -0.50 36.80
CA MET A 150 -18.15 0.83 37.10
C MET A 150 -19.66 0.94 37.25
N ARG A 151 -20.41 -0.17 37.07
CA ARG A 151 -21.88 -0.19 37.02
C ARG A 151 -22.58 0.51 38.19
N ARG A 152 -21.96 0.53 39.38
CA ARG A 152 -22.53 1.15 40.58
C ARG A 152 -22.41 2.67 40.62
N ARG A 153 -21.58 3.27 39.76
CA ARG A 153 -21.30 4.72 39.71
C ARG A 153 -21.14 5.20 38.26
N LEU A 154 -22.08 4.79 37.40
CA LEU A 154 -22.15 5.23 36.01
C LEU A 154 -22.65 6.67 35.98
N THR A 155 -21.78 7.58 35.58
CA THR A 155 -22.16 8.92 35.15
C THR A 155 -21.93 9.01 33.65
N LEU A 156 -22.76 9.78 32.94
CA LEU A 156 -22.62 9.98 31.49
C LEU A 156 -21.17 10.37 31.12
N GLN A 157 -20.56 11.23 31.93
CA GLN A 157 -19.16 11.64 31.77
C GLN A 157 -18.18 10.46 31.75
N ARG A 158 -18.32 9.51 32.68
CA ARG A 158 -17.43 8.34 32.76
C ARG A 158 -17.61 7.42 31.56
N VAL A 159 -18.86 7.26 31.10
CA VAL A 159 -19.17 6.51 29.89
C VAL A 159 -18.52 7.17 28.68
N LEU A 160 -18.63 8.50 28.53
CA LEU A 160 -18.01 9.25 27.45
C LEU A 160 -16.48 9.18 27.47
N LEU A 161 -15.83 9.17 28.65
CA LEU A 161 -14.37 8.99 28.76
C LEU A 161 -13.92 7.58 28.36
N VAL A 162 -14.65 6.54 28.76
CA VAL A 162 -14.35 5.16 28.34
C VAL A 162 -14.59 5.00 26.84
N ALA A 163 -15.69 5.54 26.31
CA ALA A 163 -15.97 5.54 24.87
C ALA A 163 -14.90 6.28 24.09
N ALA A 164 -14.48 7.47 24.54
CA ALA A 164 -13.39 8.22 23.92
C ALA A 164 -12.09 7.42 23.87
N MET A 165 -11.69 6.81 24.99
CA MET A 165 -10.49 5.97 25.05
C MET A 165 -10.59 4.77 24.10
N ALA A 166 -11.73 4.09 24.05
CA ALA A 166 -11.95 2.96 23.15
C ALA A 166 -11.88 3.37 21.67
N LEU A 167 -12.57 4.45 21.29
CA LEU A 167 -12.57 4.97 19.92
C LEU A 167 -11.17 5.41 19.47
N LEU A 168 -10.41 6.09 20.34
CA LEU A 168 -9.02 6.46 20.06
C LEU A 168 -8.12 5.23 19.90
N LEU A 169 -8.26 4.19 20.72
CA LEU A 169 -7.46 2.96 20.58
C LEU A 169 -7.82 2.16 19.32
N MET A 170 -9.09 2.18 18.89
CA MET A 170 -9.52 1.51 17.66
C MET A 170 -9.08 2.25 16.40
N SER A 171 -9.01 3.58 16.47
CA SER A 171 -8.70 4.44 15.32
C SER A 171 -7.44 4.02 14.52
N PRO A 172 -6.25 3.83 15.11
CA PRO A 172 -5.04 3.44 14.35
C PRO A 172 -5.11 2.01 13.81
N LEU A 173 -6.04 1.18 14.30
CA LEU A 173 -6.23 -0.16 13.78
C LEU A 173 -6.94 -0.16 12.43
N HIS A 174 -7.59 0.92 12.01
CA HIS A 174 -8.32 1.01 10.73
C HIS A 174 -7.65 1.94 9.72
N ALA A 175 -8.10 1.89 8.46
CA ALA A 175 -7.69 2.86 7.46
C ALA A 175 -8.16 4.26 7.88
N TRP A 176 -7.33 5.28 7.68
CA TRP A 176 -7.66 6.67 7.97
C TRP A 176 -8.10 7.45 6.73
N TRP A 177 -7.70 6.99 5.56
CA TRP A 177 -8.16 7.53 4.29
C TRP A 177 -8.34 6.39 3.28
N GLN A 178 -9.31 6.55 2.40
CA GLN A 178 -9.60 5.57 1.35
C GLN A 178 -9.90 6.26 0.01
N LEU A 179 -9.60 5.55 -1.06
CA LEU A 179 -10.02 5.83 -2.42
C LEU A 179 -10.58 4.54 -3.00
N ASP A 180 -11.83 4.58 -3.44
CA ASP A 180 -12.53 3.46 -4.06
C ASP A 180 -12.93 3.89 -5.47
N GLY A 181 -12.50 3.16 -6.48
CA GLY A 181 -12.82 3.40 -7.88
C GLY A 181 -13.25 2.13 -8.59
N SER A 182 -14.23 2.27 -9.49
CA SER A 182 -14.79 1.14 -10.24
C SER A 182 -15.10 1.57 -11.66
N GLN A 183 -14.71 0.76 -12.64
CA GLN A 183 -15.09 0.94 -14.03
C GLN A 183 -15.20 -0.41 -14.75
N GLY A 184 -16.40 -0.73 -15.25
CA GLY A 184 -16.65 -2.02 -15.89
C GLY A 184 -16.45 -3.19 -14.92
N ASN A 185 -15.50 -4.07 -15.23
CA ASN A 185 -15.14 -5.22 -14.38
C ASN A 185 -13.84 -4.97 -13.57
N THR A 186 -13.36 -3.73 -13.51
CA THR A 186 -12.15 -3.36 -12.79
C THR A 186 -12.53 -2.54 -11.57
N ASP A 187 -12.20 -3.07 -10.39
CA ASP A 187 -12.36 -2.39 -9.11
C ASP A 187 -10.98 -2.12 -8.50
N VAL A 188 -10.80 -0.94 -7.94
CA VAL A 188 -9.56 -0.50 -7.32
C VAL A 188 -9.87 0.18 -5.99
N ALA A 189 -9.19 -0.26 -4.94
CA ALA A 189 -9.28 0.33 -3.61
C ALA A 189 -7.87 0.69 -3.11
N SER A 190 -7.68 1.93 -2.69
CA SER A 190 -6.47 2.39 -2.02
C SER A 190 -6.79 2.79 -0.59
N HIS A 191 -6.01 2.28 0.37
CA HIS A 191 -6.19 2.60 1.78
C HIS A 191 -4.89 3.11 2.40
N VAL A 192 -5.00 4.16 3.20
CA VAL A 192 -3.91 4.70 4.02
C VAL A 192 -4.10 4.22 5.45
N TYR A 193 -3.09 3.53 5.98
CA TYR A 193 -3.04 3.04 7.35
C TYR A 193 -2.02 3.81 8.18
N LEU A 194 -2.27 3.88 9.49
CA LEU A 194 -1.30 4.39 10.45
C LEU A 194 -0.45 3.29 11.10
N LEU A 195 -0.98 2.06 11.18
CA LEU A 195 -0.31 0.93 11.83
C LEU A 195 -0.39 -0.36 11.00
N PRO A 196 0.72 -0.80 10.37
CA PRO A 196 1.91 0.01 10.09
C PRO A 196 1.56 1.18 9.16
N ALA A 197 2.34 2.26 9.21
CA ALA A 197 2.12 3.39 8.32
C ALA A 197 2.41 2.99 6.87
N GLY A 198 1.46 3.23 5.97
CA GLY A 198 1.62 2.92 4.55
C GLY A 198 0.33 3.09 3.75
N MET A 199 0.47 3.20 2.43
CA MET A 199 -0.65 3.21 1.49
C MET A 199 -0.60 1.95 0.65
N VAL A 200 -1.71 1.24 0.60
CA VAL A 200 -1.85 0.00 -0.13
C VAL A 200 -2.98 0.15 -1.13
N THR A 201 -2.65 -0.08 -2.39
CA THR A 201 -3.60 -0.08 -3.50
C THR A 201 -3.80 -1.52 -3.95
N VAL A 202 -5.04 -1.96 -4.00
CA VAL A 202 -5.45 -3.30 -4.43
C VAL A 202 -6.40 -3.13 -5.60
N GLY A 203 -6.19 -3.91 -6.65
CA GLY A 203 -7.04 -3.96 -7.83
C GLY A 203 -7.51 -5.38 -8.13
N THR A 204 -8.75 -5.49 -8.60
CA THR A 204 -9.36 -6.73 -9.08
C THR A 204 -9.94 -6.51 -10.47
N ALA A 205 -9.56 -7.36 -11.41
CA ALA A 205 -10.12 -7.42 -12.75
C ALA A 205 -10.14 -8.89 -13.23
N PRO A 206 -10.82 -9.23 -14.34
CA PRO A 206 -10.83 -10.61 -14.84
C PRO A 206 -9.41 -11.08 -15.16
N GLY A 207 -8.94 -12.14 -14.50
CA GLY A 207 -7.56 -12.65 -14.65
C GLY A 207 -6.50 -11.81 -13.93
N TYR A 208 -6.89 -10.89 -13.06
CA TYR A 208 -6.00 -10.03 -12.29
C TYR A 208 -6.53 -9.85 -10.86
N THR A 209 -5.73 -10.27 -9.89
CA THR A 209 -5.93 -9.90 -8.49
C THR A 209 -4.59 -9.50 -7.93
N GLY A 210 -4.39 -8.22 -7.70
CA GLY A 210 -3.09 -7.71 -7.36
C GLY A 210 -3.15 -6.35 -6.70
N GLY A 211 -1.99 -5.74 -6.58
CA GLY A 211 -1.87 -4.41 -6.01
C GLY A 211 -0.43 -4.00 -5.85
N SER A 212 -0.27 -2.78 -5.38
CA SER A 212 1.01 -2.17 -5.06
C SER A 212 0.96 -1.59 -3.65
N VAL A 213 2.04 -1.79 -2.92
CA VAL A 213 2.32 -0.95 -1.75
C VAL A 213 3.01 0.29 -2.30
N ALA A 214 2.43 1.47 -2.09
CA ALA A 214 3.03 2.70 -2.58
C ALA A 214 4.31 2.99 -1.79
N ASP A 215 5.41 3.22 -2.51
CA ASP A 215 6.64 3.76 -1.94
C ASP A 215 6.43 5.26 -1.70
N LEU A 216 5.72 5.57 -0.61
CA LEU A 216 5.51 6.94 -0.21
C LEU A 216 6.85 7.53 0.30
N PRO A 217 7.11 8.84 0.07
CA PRO A 217 8.27 9.51 0.62
C PRO A 217 8.37 9.25 2.13
N GLY A 218 9.60 9.12 2.67
CA GLY A 218 9.82 8.81 4.08
C GLY A 218 9.06 9.74 5.05
N LEU A 219 8.81 10.98 4.63
CA LEU A 219 8.00 11.96 5.36
C LEU A 219 6.57 11.45 5.64
N PHE A 220 5.94 10.73 4.71
CA PHE A 220 4.60 10.19 4.91
C PHE A 220 4.59 9.08 5.97
N TYR A 221 5.61 8.21 5.96
CA TYR A 221 5.76 7.19 6.99
C TYR A 221 5.94 7.82 8.38
N THR A 222 6.77 8.87 8.47
CA THR A 222 6.96 9.61 9.73
C THR A 222 5.69 10.30 10.20
N MET A 223 4.91 10.88 9.28
CA MET A 223 3.62 11.48 9.61
C MET A 223 2.65 10.42 10.15
N GLY A 224 2.46 9.31 9.44
CA GLY A 224 1.52 8.26 9.83
C GLY A 224 1.86 7.66 11.20
N THR A 225 3.14 7.39 11.44
CA THR A 225 3.61 6.88 12.74
C THR A 225 3.49 7.91 13.86
N ALA A 226 3.78 9.19 13.60
CA ALA A 226 3.60 10.26 14.59
C ALA A 226 2.12 10.44 14.97
N VAL A 227 1.21 10.45 13.98
CA VAL A 227 -0.24 10.53 14.23
C VAL A 227 -0.71 9.31 15.04
N ALA A 228 -0.26 8.10 14.70
CA ALA A 228 -0.57 6.90 15.48
C ALA A 228 -0.11 7.06 16.94
N GLY A 229 1.11 7.53 17.13
CA GLY A 229 1.71 7.78 18.44
C GLY A 229 0.91 8.80 19.24
N LEU A 230 0.49 9.91 18.64
CA LEU A 230 -0.33 10.93 19.30
C LEU A 230 -1.70 10.36 19.73
N VAL A 231 -2.38 9.60 18.88
CA VAL A 231 -3.67 9.00 19.22
C VAL A 231 -3.55 8.00 20.37
N ILE A 232 -2.53 7.13 20.32
CA ILE A 232 -2.25 6.17 21.39
C ILE A 232 -1.86 6.91 22.68
N PHE A 233 -1.07 7.98 22.58
CA PHE A 233 -0.68 8.80 23.73
C PHE A 233 -1.89 9.49 24.37
N ALA A 234 -2.83 10.01 23.58
CA ALA A 234 -4.08 10.58 24.08
C ALA A 234 -4.91 9.52 24.85
N ALA A 235 -5.04 8.31 24.31
CA ALA A 235 -5.70 7.21 25.02
C ALA A 235 -4.95 6.83 26.32
N GLY A 236 -3.62 6.82 26.29
CA GLY A 236 -2.76 6.58 27.46
C GLY A 236 -2.96 7.62 28.56
N LEU A 237 -3.12 8.91 28.20
CA LEU A 237 -3.45 9.97 29.15
C LEU A 237 -4.81 9.77 29.81
N LEU A 238 -5.81 9.27 29.07
CA LEU A 238 -7.11 8.91 29.64
C LEU A 238 -6.99 7.71 30.58
N ALA A 239 -6.22 6.69 30.24
CA ALA A 239 -5.91 5.58 31.15
C ALA A 239 -5.19 6.07 32.42
N ALA A 240 -4.24 7.00 32.29
CA ALA A 240 -3.57 7.64 33.41
C ALA A 240 -4.52 8.46 34.29
N TYR A 241 -5.53 9.11 33.69
CA TYR A 241 -6.59 9.79 34.44
C TYR A 241 -7.37 8.78 35.31
N TRP A 242 -7.66 7.58 34.81
CA TRP A 242 -8.30 6.53 35.60
C TRP A 242 -7.46 6.07 36.78
N LEU A 243 -6.14 5.95 36.59
CA LEU A 243 -5.21 5.45 37.62
C LEU A 243 -4.89 6.52 38.68
N TYR A 244 -4.56 7.74 38.26
CA TYR A 244 -4.05 8.80 39.14
C TYR A 244 -5.08 9.87 39.50
N ARG A 245 -6.24 9.88 38.84
CA ARG A 245 -7.36 10.84 39.05
C ARG A 245 -6.96 12.32 38.98
N ARG A 246 -5.88 12.66 38.26
CA ARG A 246 -5.44 14.04 38.04
C ARG A 246 -6.30 14.72 36.98
N THR A 247 -7.01 15.77 37.38
CA THR A 247 -8.00 16.48 36.54
C THR A 247 -7.43 17.22 35.33
N TRP A 248 -6.11 17.45 35.28
CA TRP A 248 -5.44 18.07 34.12
C TRP A 248 -5.13 17.08 32.98
N LEU A 249 -5.26 15.76 33.21
CA LEU A 249 -4.98 14.75 32.18
C LEU A 249 -6.00 14.74 31.02
N PRO A 250 -7.33 14.79 31.26
CA PRO A 250 -8.31 14.87 30.17
C PRO A 250 -8.16 16.08 29.22
N PRO A 251 -7.92 17.33 29.67
CA PRO A 251 -7.70 18.43 28.74
C PRO A 251 -6.38 18.29 27.96
N LEU A 252 -5.33 17.72 28.56
CA LEU A 252 -4.12 17.40 27.80
C LEU A 252 -4.40 16.32 26.74
N ALA A 253 -5.14 15.27 27.08
CA ALA A 253 -5.54 14.22 26.13
C ALA A 253 -6.36 14.79 24.97
N LEU A 254 -7.26 15.74 25.25
CA LEU A 254 -8.01 16.46 24.23
C LEU A 254 -7.09 17.26 23.30
N GLY A 255 -6.13 18.02 23.85
CA GLY A 255 -5.16 18.76 23.04
C GLY A 255 -4.33 17.85 22.12
N VAL A 256 -3.88 16.71 22.63
CA VAL A 256 -3.14 15.70 21.86
C VAL A 256 -4.01 15.07 20.78
N ALA A 257 -5.26 14.70 21.09
CA ALA A 257 -6.18 14.09 20.12
C ALA A 257 -6.53 15.07 18.98
N VAL A 258 -6.78 16.34 19.30
CA VAL A 258 -6.99 17.41 18.30
C VAL A 258 -5.74 17.58 17.43
N ALA A 259 -4.56 17.63 18.04
CA ALA A 259 -3.30 17.72 17.30
C ALA A 259 -3.10 16.55 16.34
N ALA A 260 -3.49 15.33 16.71
CA ALA A 260 -3.41 14.17 15.82
C ALA A 260 -4.33 14.30 14.59
N VAL A 261 -5.60 14.69 14.79
CA VAL A 261 -6.57 14.89 13.71
C VAL A 261 -6.13 16.02 12.78
N VAL A 262 -5.63 17.13 13.33
CA VAL A 262 -5.13 18.26 12.54
C VAL A 262 -3.88 17.87 11.76
N ALA A 263 -2.90 17.21 12.40
CA ALA A 263 -1.67 16.78 11.74
C ALA A 263 -1.94 15.83 10.57
N PHE A 264 -2.83 14.87 10.74
CA PHE A 264 -3.23 13.99 9.64
C PHE A 264 -3.95 14.75 8.52
N THR A 265 -4.92 15.60 8.85
CA THR A 265 -5.68 16.37 7.86
C THR A 265 -4.75 17.24 7.01
N MET A 266 -3.81 17.95 7.64
CA MET A 266 -2.85 18.81 6.94
C MET A 266 -1.86 18.00 6.10
N GLY A 267 -1.32 16.91 6.63
CA GLY A 267 -0.36 16.12 5.88
C GLY A 267 -1.00 15.34 4.74
N MET A 268 -2.22 14.83 4.92
CA MET A 268 -2.98 14.21 3.84
C MET A 268 -3.49 15.23 2.83
N SER A 269 -3.81 16.47 3.19
CA SER A 269 -4.22 17.47 2.20
C SER A 269 -3.10 17.76 1.20
N LEU A 270 -1.85 17.83 1.68
CA LEU A 270 -0.67 17.98 0.82
C LEU A 270 -0.45 16.76 -0.08
N ALA A 271 -0.66 15.55 0.45
CA ALA A 271 -0.55 14.33 -0.34
C ALA A 271 -1.67 14.24 -1.40
N SER A 272 -2.90 14.59 -1.02
CA SER A 272 -4.07 14.53 -1.89
C SER A 272 -4.03 15.57 -3.00
N GLU A 273 -3.43 16.73 -2.79
CA GLU A 273 -3.24 17.74 -3.85
C GLU A 273 -2.52 17.15 -5.07
N VAL A 274 -1.56 16.25 -4.83
CA VAL A 274 -0.80 15.57 -5.89
C VAL A 274 -1.53 14.32 -6.40
N LEU A 275 -2.22 13.58 -5.54
CA LEU A 275 -2.86 12.30 -5.90
C LEU A 275 -4.24 12.47 -6.56
N THR A 276 -5.09 13.30 -5.98
CA THR A 276 -6.53 13.40 -6.27
C THR A 276 -7.01 14.84 -6.45
N GLY A 277 -6.15 15.85 -6.25
CA GLY A 277 -6.49 17.27 -6.21
C GLY A 277 -7.02 17.74 -4.85
N ASP A 278 -7.97 17.00 -4.26
CA ASP A 278 -8.60 17.33 -2.97
C ASP A 278 -8.54 16.18 -1.97
N LEU A 279 -8.68 16.47 -0.67
CA LEU A 279 -8.67 15.48 0.42
C LEU A 279 -9.87 14.53 0.40
N TRP A 280 -11.02 15.03 -0.06
CA TRP A 280 -12.24 14.27 -0.28
C TRP A 280 -12.87 14.70 -1.60
N GLY A 281 -13.57 13.80 -2.27
CA GLY A 281 -14.18 14.12 -3.55
C GLY A 281 -14.57 12.90 -4.36
N THR A 282 -15.05 13.18 -5.56
CA THR A 282 -15.36 12.21 -6.59
C THR A 282 -14.82 12.71 -7.91
N GLY A 283 -14.22 11.85 -8.71
CA GLY A 283 -13.68 12.24 -10.01
C GLY A 283 -13.01 11.09 -10.72
N THR A 284 -12.57 11.36 -11.95
CA THR A 284 -11.83 10.40 -12.75
C THR A 284 -10.35 10.44 -12.36
N VAL A 285 -9.82 9.34 -11.84
CA VAL A 285 -8.41 9.22 -11.47
C VAL A 285 -7.75 8.19 -12.38
N ALA A 286 -6.61 8.56 -12.96
CA ALA A 286 -5.77 7.64 -13.71
C ALA A 286 -4.97 6.82 -12.70
N ILE A 287 -5.29 5.53 -12.57
CA ILE A 287 -4.55 4.61 -11.69
C ILE A 287 -3.88 3.55 -12.56
N SER A 288 -2.56 3.51 -12.53
CA SER A 288 -1.78 2.46 -13.17
C SER A 288 -1.53 1.33 -12.17
N LEU A 289 -2.12 0.16 -12.46
CA LEU A 289 -1.88 -1.05 -11.70
C LEU A 289 -0.78 -1.89 -12.37
N PRO A 290 0.28 -2.30 -11.65
CA PRO A 290 1.32 -3.13 -12.25
C PRO A 290 0.75 -4.45 -12.79
N GLY A 291 0.95 -4.68 -14.09
CA GLY A 291 0.50 -5.91 -14.78
C GLY A 291 -0.90 -5.86 -15.36
N LEU A 292 -1.60 -4.72 -15.29
CA LEU A 292 -2.86 -4.49 -15.97
C LEU A 292 -2.62 -3.55 -17.16
N ASP A 293 -2.81 -4.06 -18.38
CA ASP A 293 -2.67 -3.28 -19.61
C ASP A 293 -3.91 -2.39 -19.76
N GLY A 294 -3.80 -1.12 -19.40
CA GLY A 294 -4.87 -0.14 -19.60
C GLY A 294 -4.73 1.08 -18.70
N ASP A 295 -4.43 2.23 -19.30
CA ASP A 295 -4.62 3.55 -18.69
C ASP A 295 -6.14 3.86 -18.63
N GLY A 296 -6.86 3.11 -17.80
CA GLY A 296 -8.27 3.34 -17.54
C GLY A 296 -8.42 4.50 -16.57
N SER A 297 -9.06 5.59 -17.01
CA SER A 297 -9.53 6.61 -16.08
C SER A 297 -10.70 6.03 -15.29
N LEU A 298 -10.45 5.68 -14.03
CA LEU A 298 -11.46 5.09 -13.16
C LEU A 298 -12.30 6.20 -12.55
N ASN A 299 -13.62 6.02 -12.53
CA ASN A 299 -14.46 6.88 -11.70
C ASN A 299 -14.25 6.48 -10.25
N ALA A 300 -13.67 7.37 -9.47
CA ALA A 300 -13.26 7.11 -8.10
C ALA A 300 -13.90 8.10 -7.14
N SER A 301 -14.06 7.66 -5.90
CA SER A 301 -14.42 8.48 -4.76
C SER A 301 -13.36 8.31 -3.69
N TRP A 302 -13.01 9.40 -3.02
CA TRP A 302 -12.03 9.37 -1.94
C TRP A 302 -12.51 10.19 -0.76
N ASN A 303 -12.24 9.70 0.44
CA ASN A 303 -12.71 10.32 1.68
C ASN A 303 -11.91 9.81 2.89
N PRO A 304 -12.02 10.51 4.04
CA PRO A 304 -11.56 9.97 5.31
C PRO A 304 -12.29 8.67 5.65
N ALA A 305 -11.51 7.65 6.01
CA ALA A 305 -12.01 6.32 6.31
C ALA A 305 -12.35 6.15 7.79
N LEU A 306 -12.80 4.94 8.17
CA LEU A 306 -13.31 4.64 9.52
C LEU A 306 -12.35 5.05 10.65
N GLY A 307 -11.05 4.82 10.49
CA GLY A 307 -10.04 5.16 11.51
C GLY A 307 -10.02 6.66 11.84
N PHE A 308 -10.15 7.52 10.83
CA PHE A 308 -10.23 8.97 11.02
C PHE A 308 -11.51 9.36 11.77
N TRP A 309 -12.66 8.81 11.38
CA TRP A 309 -13.93 9.09 12.04
C TRP A 309 -13.97 8.59 13.48
N LEU A 310 -13.35 7.45 13.79
CA LEU A 310 -13.19 6.98 15.17
C LEU A 310 -12.37 7.99 16.01
N ALA A 311 -11.30 8.57 15.47
CA ALA A 311 -10.54 9.61 16.17
C ALA A 311 -11.37 10.89 16.38
N VAL A 312 -12.12 11.33 15.37
CA VAL A 312 -13.01 12.51 15.47
C VAL A 312 -14.11 12.28 16.51
N LEU A 313 -14.80 11.13 16.48
CA LEU A 313 -15.84 10.78 17.45
C LEU A 313 -15.27 10.59 18.86
N GLY A 314 -14.08 10.02 18.98
CA GLY A 314 -13.37 9.93 20.26
C GLY A 314 -13.05 11.30 20.83
N THR A 315 -12.57 12.22 19.98
CA THR A 315 -12.28 13.61 20.35
C THR A 315 -13.55 14.37 20.73
N ALA A 316 -14.63 14.23 19.96
CA ALA A 316 -15.94 14.82 20.28
C ALA A 316 -16.49 14.29 21.62
N SER A 317 -16.33 13.00 21.89
CA SER A 317 -16.70 12.38 23.17
C SER A 317 -15.91 12.99 24.34
N LEU A 318 -14.62 13.30 24.15
CA LEU A 318 -13.81 14.01 25.15
C LEU A 318 -14.31 15.44 25.40
N VAL A 319 -14.64 16.18 24.34
CA VAL A 319 -15.19 17.55 24.47
C VAL A 319 -16.48 17.53 25.29
N MET A 320 -17.39 16.61 24.98
CA MET A 320 -18.65 16.45 25.73
C MET A 320 -18.41 16.04 27.20
N ALA A 321 -17.49 15.11 27.44
CA ALA A 321 -17.11 14.73 28.80
C ALA A 321 -16.49 15.91 29.59
N PHE A 322 -15.74 16.78 28.90
CA PHE A 322 -15.07 17.92 29.50
C PHE A 322 -16.00 19.10 29.77
N HIS A 323 -17.08 19.28 29.00
CA HIS A 323 -18.10 20.31 29.27
C HIS A 323 -18.68 20.19 30.70
N GLY A 324 -18.85 18.96 31.19
CA GLY A 324 -19.24 18.70 32.58
C GLY A 324 -18.18 19.12 33.62
N HIS A 325 -16.89 19.12 33.27
CA HIS A 325 -15.81 19.60 34.14
C HIS A 325 -15.66 21.12 34.09
N ILE A 326 -15.81 21.75 32.92
CA ILE A 326 -15.73 23.21 32.75
C ILE A 326 -16.84 23.89 33.57
N THR A 327 -18.08 23.40 33.50
CA THR A 327 -19.21 23.97 34.26
C THR A 327 -18.97 23.88 35.78
N ALA A 328 -18.41 22.76 36.26
CA ALA A 328 -18.02 22.59 37.65
C ALA A 328 -16.85 23.51 38.06
N MET A 329 -15.85 23.67 37.20
CA MET A 329 -14.66 24.51 37.43
C MET A 329 -14.98 26.01 37.36
N LEU A 330 -15.80 26.44 36.41
CA LEU A 330 -16.34 27.81 36.32
C LEU A 330 -17.26 28.12 37.50
N GLY A 331 -18.08 27.16 37.93
CA GLY A 331 -18.87 27.30 39.16
C GLY A 331 -18.01 27.48 40.40
N TRP A 332 -16.85 26.81 40.47
CA TRP A 332 -15.88 26.99 41.56
C TRP A 332 -15.15 28.34 41.48
N LEU A 333 -14.72 28.77 40.28
CA LEU A 333 -14.10 30.08 40.06
C LEU A 333 -15.05 31.23 40.39
N ARG A 334 -16.32 31.14 39.97
CA ARG A 334 -17.35 32.15 40.24
C ARG A 334 -17.69 32.28 41.74
N ARG A 335 -17.45 31.25 42.54
CA ARG A 335 -17.57 31.30 44.01
C ARG A 335 -16.34 31.90 44.71
N ARG A 336 -15.19 32.00 44.02
CA ARG A 336 -13.94 32.55 44.57
C ARG A 336 -13.60 33.94 44.09
N ILE A 337 -14.28 34.46 43.07
CA ILE A 337 -14.19 35.86 42.67
C ILE A 337 -15.22 36.61 43.52
N PRO A 338 -14.82 37.40 44.53
CA PRO A 338 -15.75 38.27 45.23
C PRO A 338 -16.34 39.25 44.22
N THR A 339 -17.66 39.29 44.13
CA THR A 339 -18.37 40.38 43.46
C THR A 339 -18.06 41.65 44.22
N PHE A 340 -17.23 42.52 43.62
CA PHE A 340 -17.14 43.93 43.98
C PHE A 340 -18.36 44.66 43.40
#